data_AF-A0A538Q4K0-F1
#
_entry.id   AF-A0A538Q4K0-F1
#
_cell.length_a   1.000
_cell.length_b   1.000
_cell.length_c   1.000
_cell.angle_alpha   90.00
_cell.angle_beta   90.00
_cell.angle_gamma   90.00
#
_symmetry.space_group_name_H-M   'P 1'
#
loop_
_entity.id
_entity.type
_entity.pdbx_description
1 polymer ?
#
loop_
_entity_poly.entity_id
_entity_poly.type
_entity_poly.pdbx_seq_one_letter_code
_entity_poly.pdbx_strand_id
1 'polypeptide(L)'
;MLKKGLADRRRQIESGLVFLGTLGNNAPFVGLFGTVLGIIVAFRELSSAAASVAGGTGNMNNVMSGIAEALVSTAVGILVAVPAVIFFNIFQKKTVVIEDNIGALGNAVCAQMTREARGRGEVVAPVVGGSAPTARDVPPGYPGITVEAEA
;
A
#
# COMPACT_ATOMS: atom_id res chain seq x y z
N MET A 1 -3.31 15.17 21.35
CA MET A 1 -2.36 15.85 20.43
C MET A 1 -1.37 14.87 19.79
N LEU A 2 -0.73 13.97 20.55
CA LEU A 2 0.22 12.96 20.02
C LEU A 2 -0.35 12.03 18.92
N LYS A 3 -1.56 11.49 19.11
CA LYS A 3 -2.21 10.60 18.12
C LYS A 3 -2.47 11.28 16.76
N LYS A 4 -2.76 12.59 16.75
CA LYS A 4 -2.94 13.37 15.50
C LYS A 4 -1.63 13.53 14.74
N GLY A 5 -0.54 13.90 15.43
CA GLY A 5 0.77 14.06 14.79
C GLY A 5 1.33 12.76 14.19
N LEU A 6 1.06 11.61 14.81
CA LEU A 6 1.42 10.29 14.28
C LEU A 6 0.57 9.91 13.06
N ALA A 7 -0.73 10.19 13.11
CA ALA A 7 -1.64 9.94 11.98
C ALA A 7 -1.23 10.75 10.74
N ASP A 8 -0.85 12.02 10.90
CA ASP A 8 -0.40 12.85 9.80
C ASP A 8 0.91 12.33 9.19
N ARG A 9 1.86 11.87 10.01
CA ARG A 9 3.13 11.31 9.54
C ARG A 9 2.94 9.97 8.82
N ARG A 10 2.06 9.12 9.35
CA ARG A 10 1.63 7.86 8.71
C ARG A 10 1.04 8.14 7.33
N ARG A 11 0.14 9.13 7.23
CA ARG A 11 -0.54 9.47 5.98
C ARG A 11 0.42 9.96 4.88
N GLN A 12 1.46 10.70 5.25
CA GLN A 12 2.50 11.11 4.29
C GLN A 12 3.28 9.89 3.75
N ILE A 13 3.67 8.97 4.62
CA ILE A 13 4.38 7.75 4.22
C ILE A 13 3.46 6.88 3.33
N GLU A 14 2.23 6.63 3.77
CA GLU A 14 1.23 5.86 3.02
C GLU A 14 0.98 6.44 1.61
N SER A 15 0.93 7.76 1.46
CA SER A 15 0.73 8.39 0.14
C SER A 15 1.83 8.04 -0.87
N GLY A 16 3.10 7.97 -0.42
CA GLY A 16 4.22 7.56 -1.25
C GLY A 16 4.19 6.07 -1.60
N LEU A 17 3.75 5.22 -0.66
CA LEU A 17 3.56 3.79 -0.92
C LEU A 17 2.44 3.55 -1.93
N VAL A 18 1.32 4.28 -1.83
CA VAL A 18 0.20 4.16 -2.77
C VAL A 18 0.66 4.49 -4.19
N PHE A 19 1.47 5.54 -4.37
CA PHE A 19 2.04 5.88 -5.68
C PHE A 19 2.97 4.79 -6.24
N LEU A 20 3.83 4.21 -5.41
CA LEU A 20 4.72 3.12 -5.85
C LEU A 20 3.95 1.85 -6.21
N GLY A 21 2.90 1.53 -5.45
CA GLY A 21 2.03 0.39 -5.72
C GLY A 21 1.24 0.56 -7.02
N THR A 22 0.68 1.75 -7.27
CA THR A 22 -0.02 2.04 -8.53
C THR A 22 0.95 2.05 -9.71
N LEU A 23 2.15 2.61 -9.57
CA LEU A 23 3.16 2.59 -10.62
C LEU A 23 3.59 1.15 -10.94
N GLY A 24 3.88 0.34 -9.93
CA GLY A 24 4.28 -1.06 -10.10
C GLY A 24 3.23 -1.91 -10.81
N ASN A 25 1.94 -1.70 -10.50
CA ASN A 25 0.85 -2.44 -11.12
C ASN A 25 0.48 -1.92 -12.52
N ASN A 26 0.66 -0.62 -12.79
CA ASN A 26 0.26 0.00 -14.06
C ASN A 26 1.38 0.12 -15.10
N ALA A 27 2.65 0.16 -14.70
CA ALA A 27 3.79 0.27 -15.61
C ALA A 27 3.85 -0.83 -16.69
N PRO A 28 3.51 -2.11 -16.42
CA PRO A 28 3.47 -3.13 -17.47
C PRO A 28 2.42 -2.83 -18.55
N PHE A 29 1.27 -2.26 -18.19
CA PHE A 29 0.23 -1.90 -19.15
C PHE A 29 0.66 -0.75 -20.06
N VAL A 30 1.49 0.18 -19.57
CA VAL A 30 2.08 1.22 -20.41
C VAL A 30 3.03 0.61 -21.46
N GLY A 31 3.83 -0.39 -21.08
CA GLY A 31 4.70 -1.11 -22.02
C GLY A 31 3.93 -1.87 -23.10
N LEU A 32 2.86 -2.56 -22.69
CA LEU A 32 1.94 -3.27 -23.59
C LEU A 32 1.19 -2.29 -24.51
N PHE A 33 0.75 -1.14 -24.01
CA PHE A 33 0.17 -0.10 -24.86
C PHE A 33 1.14 0.36 -25.96
N GLY A 34 2.43 0.53 -25.63
CA GLY A 34 3.45 0.85 -26.63
C GLY A 34 3.66 -0.25 -27.67
N THR A 35 3.53 -1.54 -27.30
CA THR A 35 3.52 -2.61 -28.32
C THR A 35 2.36 -2.51 -29.27
N VAL A 36 1.16 -2.17 -28.77
CA VAL A 36 -0.03 -2.01 -29.61
C VAL A 36 0.18 -0.86 -30.59
N LEU A 37 0.71 0.28 -30.12
CA LEU A 37 1.03 1.40 -30.99
C LEU A 37 2.08 1.05 -32.06
N GLY A 38 3.17 0.39 -31.68
CA GLY A 38 4.24 0.00 -32.62
C GLY A 38 3.73 -0.96 -33.71
N ILE A 39 2.90 -1.93 -33.32
CA ILE A 39 2.26 -2.85 -34.26
C ILE A 39 1.31 -2.10 -35.22
N ILE A 40 0.51 -1.15 -34.71
CA ILE A 40 -0.38 -0.33 -35.55
C ILE A 40 0.43 0.48 -36.57
N VAL A 41 1.55 1.08 -36.17
CA VAL A 41 2.43 1.83 -37.07
C VAL A 41 3.03 0.91 -38.14
N ALA A 42 3.55 -0.24 -37.74
CA ALA A 42 4.11 -1.23 -38.67
C ALA A 42 3.07 -1.69 -39.72
N PHE A 43 1.83 -1.95 -39.31
CA PHE A 43 0.75 -2.31 -40.24
C PHE A 43 0.32 -1.15 -41.15
N ARG A 44 0.36 0.09 -40.68
CA ARG A 44 0.08 1.28 -41.52
C ARG A 44 1.15 1.45 -42.60
N GLU A 45 2.42 1.28 -42.26
CA GLU A 45 3.51 1.30 -43.24
C GLU A 45 3.34 0.19 -44.28
N LEU A 46 3.05 -1.04 -43.84
CA LEU A 46 2.77 -2.15 -44.74
C LEU A 46 1.59 -1.85 -45.68
N SER A 47 0.49 -1.30 -45.17
CA SER A 47 -0.68 -0.94 -45.98
C SER A 47 -0.38 0.14 -47.01
N SER A 48 0.40 1.16 -46.64
CA SER A 48 0.79 2.23 -47.57
C SER A 48 1.74 1.73 -48.66
N ALA A 49 2.66 0.83 -48.29
CA ALA A 49 3.65 0.29 -49.20
C ALA A 49 3.06 -0.80 -50.12
N ALA A 50 2.06 -1.56 -49.64
CA ALA A 50 1.30 -2.53 -50.43
C ALA A 50 0.38 -1.90 -51.48
N ALA A 51 -0.03 -0.63 -51.31
CA ALA A 51 -0.79 0.11 -52.32
C ALA A 51 0.06 0.53 -53.54
N SER A 52 1.39 0.48 -53.42
CA SER A 52 2.32 0.67 -54.54
C SER A 52 2.77 -0.68 -55.10
N VAL A 53 2.74 -0.83 -56.44
CA VAL A 53 3.11 -2.05 -57.19
C VAL A 53 4.63 -2.31 -57.11
N ALA A 54 5.14 -2.54 -55.90
CA ALA A 54 6.55 -2.79 -55.60
C ALA A 54 6.67 -3.68 -54.34
N GLY A 55 5.92 -4.77 -54.29
CA GLY A 55 5.88 -5.74 -53.19
C GLY A 55 7.19 -6.54 -53.02
N GLY A 56 8.28 -5.85 -52.67
CA GLY A 56 9.60 -6.44 -52.43
C GLY A 56 9.98 -6.51 -50.95
N THR A 57 11.06 -7.25 -50.67
CA THR A 57 11.68 -7.52 -49.35
C THR A 57 11.92 -6.27 -48.47
N GLY A 58 12.06 -5.09 -49.08
CA GLY A 58 12.21 -3.82 -48.37
C GLY A 58 11.01 -3.46 -47.48
N ASN A 59 9.78 -3.74 -47.91
CA ASN A 59 8.57 -3.43 -47.15
C ASN A 59 8.44 -4.31 -45.90
N MET A 60 9.00 -5.53 -45.96
CA MET A 60 8.98 -6.47 -44.83
C MET A 60 10.05 -6.14 -43.78
N ASN A 61 11.20 -5.61 -44.18
CA ASN A 61 12.21 -5.13 -43.24
C ASN A 61 11.69 -4.00 -42.34
N ASN A 62 10.91 -3.06 -42.89
CA ASN A 62 10.34 -1.96 -42.11
C ASN A 62 9.36 -2.47 -41.05
N VAL A 63 8.48 -3.41 -41.41
CA VAL A 63 7.54 -4.04 -40.47
C VAL A 63 8.30 -4.77 -39.36
N MET A 64 9.35 -5.53 -39.70
CA MET A 64 10.18 -6.22 -38.71
C MET A 64 10.86 -5.23 -37.75
N SER A 65 11.31 -4.08 -38.25
CA SER A 65 11.87 -3.00 -37.41
C SER A 65 10.82 -2.40 -36.46
N GLY A 66 9.60 -2.11 -36.95
CA GLY A 66 8.52 -1.57 -36.10
C GLY A 66 8.08 -2.53 -34.99
N ILE A 67 8.12 -3.84 -35.26
CA ILE A 67 7.86 -4.87 -34.23
C ILE A 67 9.00 -4.93 -33.22
N ALA A 68 10.25 -4.77 -33.64
CA ALA A 68 11.39 -4.74 -32.72
C ALA A 68 11.27 -3.55 -31.74
N GLU A 69 10.90 -2.36 -32.23
CA GLU A 69 10.65 -1.19 -31.38
C GLU A 69 9.48 -1.40 -30.42
N ALA A 70 8.41 -2.04 -30.89
CA ALA A 70 7.29 -2.45 -30.04
C ALA A 70 7.76 -3.33 -28.87
N LEU A 71 8.59 -4.34 -29.12
CA LEU A 71 9.11 -5.23 -28.08
C LEU A 71 9.98 -4.50 -27.05
N VAL A 72 10.78 -3.52 -27.48
CA VAL A 72 11.57 -2.67 -26.56
C VAL A 72 10.67 -1.92 -25.59
N SER A 73 9.51 -1.41 -26.04
CA SER A 73 8.54 -0.73 -25.16
C SER A 73 8.08 -1.62 -24.00
N THR A 74 7.79 -2.91 -24.26
CA THR A 74 7.39 -3.84 -23.20
C THR A 74 8.55 -4.17 -22.26
N ALA A 75 9.76 -4.36 -22.81
CA ALA A 75 10.95 -4.55 -21.99
C ALA A 75 11.17 -3.37 -21.02
N VAL A 76 10.96 -2.13 -21.50
CA VAL A 76 11.05 -0.92 -20.66
C VAL A 76 9.93 -0.87 -19.61
N GLY A 77 8.69 -1.22 -19.97
CA GLY A 77 7.57 -1.27 -19.02
C GLY A 77 7.83 -2.24 -17.87
N ILE A 78 8.38 -3.42 -18.16
CA ILE A 78 8.78 -4.41 -17.14
C ILE A 78 9.98 -3.91 -16.33
N LEU A 79 10.99 -3.33 -17.00
CA LEU A 79 12.18 -2.78 -16.35
C LEU A 79 11.83 -1.71 -15.31
N VAL A 80 10.78 -0.92 -15.54
CA VAL A 80 10.27 0.08 -14.59
C VAL A 80 9.37 -0.56 -13.51
N ALA A 81 8.54 -1.53 -13.88
CA ALA A 81 7.58 -2.17 -12.96
C ALA A 81 8.27 -2.96 -11.83
N VAL A 82 9.27 -3.78 -12.16
CA VAL A 82 9.97 -4.65 -11.20
C VAL A 82 10.57 -3.87 -10.03
N PRO A 83 11.42 -2.85 -10.23
CA PRO A 83 11.98 -2.08 -9.12
C PRO A 83 10.90 -1.35 -8.33
N ALA A 84 9.87 -0.80 -8.99
CA ALA A 84 8.76 -0.13 -8.30
C ALA A 84 8.05 -1.07 -7.30
N VAL A 85 7.78 -2.31 -7.70
CA VAL A 85 7.15 -3.33 -6.83
C VAL A 85 8.09 -3.76 -5.70
N ILE A 86 9.39 -3.91 -5.97
CA ILE A 86 10.38 -4.25 -4.94
C ILE A 86 10.42 -3.16 -3.86
N PHE A 87 10.53 -1.89 -4.25
CA PHE A 87 10.51 -0.78 -3.30
C PHE A 87 9.20 -0.73 -2.53
N PHE A 88 8.05 -0.92 -3.20
CA PHE A 88 6.75 -0.97 -2.54
C PHE A 88 6.72 -2.01 -1.41
N ASN A 89 7.20 -3.23 -1.67
CA ASN A 89 7.23 -4.31 -0.67
C ASN A 89 8.14 -3.96 0.52
N ILE A 90 9.33 -3.38 0.26
CA ILE A 90 10.28 -3.00 1.31
C ILE A 90 9.69 -1.90 2.21
N PHE A 91 9.14 -0.84 1.61
CA PHE A 91 8.57 0.26 2.36
C PHE A 91 7.31 -0.17 3.12
N GLN A 92 6.47 -1.02 2.53
CA GLN A 92 5.30 -1.57 3.20
C GLN A 92 5.67 -2.35 4.46
N LYS A 93 6.69 -3.22 4.39
CA LYS A 93 7.20 -3.94 5.56
C LYS A 93 7.75 -2.99 6.64
N LYS A 94 8.47 -1.93 6.24
CA LYS A 94 9.00 -0.94 7.19
C LYS A 94 7.88 -0.21 7.94
N THR A 95 6.79 0.15 7.26
CA THR A 95 5.64 0.82 7.90
C THR A 95 4.99 -0.06 8.97
N VAL A 96 4.79 -1.35 8.67
CA VAL A 96 4.22 -2.32 9.64
C VAL A 96 5.10 -2.44 10.89
N VAL A 97 6.43 -2.59 10.73
CA VAL A 97 7.36 -2.68 11.87
C VAL A 97 7.34 -1.41 12.73
N ILE A 98 7.22 -0.23 12.12
CA ILE A 98 7.13 1.03 12.85
C ILE A 98 5.83 1.10 13.65
N GLU A 99 4.71 0.67 13.07
CA GLU A 99 3.41 0.63 13.76
C GLU A 99 3.43 -0.34 14.95
N ASP A 100 4.02 -1.52 14.79
CA ASP A 100 4.15 -2.50 15.87
C ASP A 100 4.99 -1.97 17.03
N ASN A 101 6.14 -1.34 16.73
CA ASN A 101 6.99 -0.74 17.75
C ASN A 101 6.28 0.39 18.51
N ILE A 102 5.53 1.24 17.82
CA ILE A 102 4.73 2.31 18.44
C ILE A 102 3.62 1.71 19.32
N GLY A 103 2.95 0.65 18.86
CA GLY A 103 1.93 -0.06 19.64
C GLY A 103 2.51 -0.68 20.92
N ALA A 104 3.66 -1.32 20.82
CA ALA A 104 4.36 -1.91 21.96
C ALA A 104 4.78 -0.85 23.00
N LEU A 105 5.36 0.26 22.54
CA LEU A 105 5.71 1.42 23.39
C LEU A 105 4.47 2.01 24.07
N GLY A 106 3.38 2.20 23.33
CA GLY A 106 2.11 2.70 23.88
C GLY A 106 1.56 1.80 24.99
N ASN A 107 1.57 0.49 24.77
CA ASN A 107 1.12 -0.49 25.76
C ASN A 107 2.02 -0.51 27.00
N ALA A 108 3.35 -0.40 26.82
CA ALA A 108 4.30 -0.32 27.92
C ALA A 108 4.08 0.94 28.79
N VAL A 109 3.83 2.10 28.16
CA VAL A 109 3.54 3.35 28.86
C VAL A 109 2.20 3.27 29.61
N CYS A 110 1.15 2.76 28.97
CA CYS A 110 -0.13 2.53 29.65
C CYS A 110 0.03 1.59 30.85
N ALA A 111 0.79 0.50 30.70
CA ALA A 111 1.06 -0.43 31.78
C ALA A 111 1.82 0.22 32.95
N GLN A 112 2.73 1.17 32.68
CA GLN A 112 3.42 1.95 33.72
C GLN A 112 2.46 2.88 34.45
N MET A 113 1.58 3.59 33.75
CA MET A 113 0.56 4.44 34.38
C MET A 113 -0.42 3.63 35.24
N THR A 114 -0.87 2.47 34.77
CA THR A 114 -1.71 1.56 35.55
C THR A 114 -0.98 1.04 36.80
N ARG A 115 0.33 0.79 36.70
CA ARG A 115 1.16 0.39 37.85
C ARG A 115 1.30 1.50 38.89
N GLU A 116 1.52 2.75 38.47
CA GLU A 116 1.58 3.90 39.39
C GLU A 116 0.25 4.16 40.09
N ALA A 117 -0.87 4.09 39.37
CA ALA A 117 -2.20 4.27 39.95
C ALA A 117 -2.53 3.18 40.97
N ARG A 118 -2.15 1.93 40.69
CA ARG A 118 -2.28 0.81 41.65
C ARG A 118 -1.42 1.00 42.90
N GLY A 119 -0.27 1.68 42.79
CA GLY A 119 0.60 2.02 43.92
C GLY A 119 0.04 3.10 44.85
N ARG A 120 -0.93 3.91 44.38
CA ARG A 120 -1.65 4.90 45.18
C ARG A 120 -2.90 4.36 45.86
N GLY A 121 -3.18 3.06 45.75
CA GLY A 121 -4.38 2.44 46.31
C GLY A 121 -5.67 2.75 45.52
N GLU A 122 -5.58 3.41 44.37
CA GLU A 122 -6.72 3.61 43.48
C GLU A 122 -6.97 2.35 42.65
N VAL A 123 -8.18 1.81 42.76
CA VAL A 123 -8.64 0.69 41.93
C VAL A 123 -8.87 1.20 40.51
N VAL A 124 -7.87 1.03 39.64
CA VAL A 124 -8.04 1.27 38.21
C VAL A 124 -8.77 0.09 37.60
N ALA A 125 -10.05 0.30 37.29
CA ALA A 125 -10.84 -0.67 36.54
C ALA A 125 -10.18 -0.96 35.18
N PRO A 126 -10.18 -2.22 34.72
CA PRO A 126 -9.66 -2.54 33.40
C PRO A 126 -10.45 -1.75 32.35
N VAL A 127 -9.76 -1.01 31.49
CA VAL A 127 -10.36 -0.41 30.30
C VAL A 127 -10.65 -1.54 29.31
N VAL A 128 -11.76 -2.23 29.55
CA VAL A 128 -12.47 -3.02 28.52
C VAL A 128 -13.23 -2.00 27.68
N GLY A 129 -13.11 -2.12 26.35
CA GLY A 129 -13.39 -1.05 25.41
C GLY A 129 -14.70 -0.29 25.62
N GLY A 130 -14.62 1.03 25.73
CA GLY A 130 -15.61 1.96 25.19
C GLY A 130 -16.94 2.17 25.90
N SER A 131 -17.26 1.47 26.99
CA SER A 131 -18.46 1.74 27.80
C SER A 131 -18.23 1.36 29.26
N ALA A 132 -18.93 2.04 30.18
CA ALA A 132 -18.84 1.77 31.61
C ALA A 132 -19.07 0.26 31.90
N PRO A 133 -18.31 -0.36 32.80
CA PRO A 133 -18.46 -1.78 33.12
C PRO A 133 -19.87 -2.03 33.65
N THR A 134 -20.58 -2.97 33.01
CA THR A 134 -21.91 -3.38 33.47
C THR A 134 -21.77 -4.39 34.61
N ALA A 135 -22.83 -4.61 35.39
CA ALA A 135 -22.81 -5.52 36.56
C ALA A 135 -22.33 -6.94 36.23
N ARG A 136 -22.44 -7.35 34.95
CA ARG A 136 -22.00 -8.65 34.45
C ARG A 136 -20.49 -8.76 34.27
N ASP A 137 -19.79 -7.65 34.12
CA ASP A 137 -18.35 -7.60 33.84
C ASP A 137 -17.50 -7.57 35.12
N VAL A 138 -18.14 -7.37 36.28
CA VAL A 138 -17.47 -7.27 37.59
C VAL A 138 -17.44 -8.65 38.27
N PRO A 139 -16.26 -9.27 38.49
CA PRO A 139 -16.16 -10.53 39.22
C PRO A 139 -16.58 -10.36 40.70
N PRO A 140 -17.23 -11.38 41.30
CA PRO A 140 -17.76 -11.28 42.66
C PRO A 140 -16.65 -11.06 43.68
N GLY A 141 -16.83 -10.06 44.56
CA GLY A 141 -15.92 -9.78 45.68
C GLY A 141 -14.96 -8.60 45.48
N TYR A 142 -15.16 -7.74 44.47
CA TYR A 142 -14.36 -6.53 44.30
C TYR A 142 -14.88 -5.37 45.16
N PRO A 143 -14.16 -4.91 46.20
CA PRO A 143 -14.61 -3.79 47.03
C PRO A 143 -14.46 -2.47 46.27
N GLY A 144 -15.51 -1.64 46.28
CA GLY A 144 -15.47 -0.24 45.82
C GLY A 144 -16.08 0.06 44.44
N ILE A 145 -16.63 -0.92 43.72
CA ILE A 145 -17.35 -0.68 42.46
C ILE A 145 -18.86 -0.67 42.76
N THR A 146 -19.45 0.53 42.87
CA THR A 146 -20.91 0.69 42.81
C THR A 146 -21.32 0.65 41.35
N VAL A 147 -21.88 -0.47 40.91
CA VAL A 147 -22.53 -0.53 39.60
C VAL A 147 -23.86 0.20 39.73
N GLU A 148 -24.08 1.24 38.92
CA GLU A 148 -25.41 1.82 38.79
C GLU A 148 -26.33 0.73 38.23
N ALA A 149 -27.21 0.21 39.08
CA ALA A 149 -28.33 -0.61 38.66
C ALA A 149 -29.33 0.32 37.99
N GLU A 150 -29.23 0.47 36.66
CA GLU A 150 -30.35 1.01 35.89
C GLU A 150 -31.57 0.11 36.13
N ALA A 151 -32.65 0.75 36.57
CA ALA A 151 -33.99 0.19 36.74
C ALA A 151 -34.69 0.02 35.38
#